data_AF-A0A6P0SJY7-F1
#
_entry.id   AF-A0A6P0SJY7-F1
#
_cell.length_a   1.000
_cell.length_b   1.000
_cell.length_c   1.000
_cell.angle_alpha   90.00
_cell.angle_beta   90.00
_cell.angle_gamma   90.00
#
_symmetry.space_group_name_H-M   'P 1'
#
loop_
_entity.id
_entity.type
_entity.pdbx_description
1 polymer ?
#
loop_
_entity_poly.entity_id
_entity_poly.type
_entity_poly.pdbx_seq_one_letter_code
_entity_poly.pdbx_strand_id
1 'polypeptide(L)'
;MAPVWPLQTVVFQTLFLLVVIAVEGIVLQRGLKLNRKTSMQQAASINLLSTIVGWWCFFALHDQLPTEFQGQMISYIFFDHFSEDKPDNFYALIAISVIAIFFISFIIKLAGLRLLKIFLELAEDKATGSKSASDEEKSLSFRRSGQRGSGGENRAMVVLIANSCSYSAILLLLFLRFLYVNPISG
;
A
#
# COMPACT_ATOMS: atom_id res chain seq x y z
N MET A 1 -21.11 25.73 -12.20
CA MET A 1 -20.71 24.70 -11.20
C MET A 1 -19.35 25.11 -10.68
N ALA A 2 -19.23 25.49 -9.41
CA ALA A 2 -17.93 25.90 -8.87
C ALA A 2 -16.98 24.69 -8.86
N PRO A 3 -15.71 24.84 -9.27
CA PRO A 3 -14.73 23.77 -9.19
C PRO A 3 -14.41 23.53 -7.72
N VAL A 4 -15.18 22.65 -7.09
CA VAL A 4 -14.87 22.06 -5.79
C VAL A 4 -13.55 21.30 -5.93
N TRP A 5 -12.49 21.86 -5.34
CA TRP A 5 -11.19 21.23 -5.34
C TRP A 5 -11.25 19.91 -4.54
N PRO A 6 -10.67 18.79 -5.03
CA PRO A 6 -10.61 17.50 -4.33
C PRO A 6 -9.63 17.51 -3.15
N LEU A 7 -9.55 18.61 -2.41
CA LEU A 7 -8.62 18.79 -1.30
C LEU A 7 -8.84 17.74 -0.21
N GLN A 8 -10.11 17.43 0.08
CA GLN A 8 -10.49 16.41 1.06
C GLN A 8 -9.92 15.04 0.66
N THR A 9 -10.11 14.61 -0.59
CA THR A 9 -9.59 13.35 -1.13
C THR A 9 -8.07 13.27 -1.02
N VAL A 10 -7.36 14.34 -1.39
CA VAL A 10 -5.89 14.38 -1.33
C VAL A 10 -5.38 14.29 0.11
N VAL A 11 -6.02 14.98 1.05
CA VAL A 11 -5.63 14.96 2.47
C VAL A 11 -5.86 13.57 3.07
N PHE A 12 -7.03 12.97 2.87
CA PHE A 12 -7.33 11.62 3.36
C PHE A 12 -6.44 10.56 2.73
N GLN A 13 -6.20 10.64 1.41
CA GLN A 13 -5.31 9.72 0.71
C GLN A 13 -3.88 9.79 1.28
N THR A 14 -3.39 11.01 1.52
CA THR A 14 -2.06 11.23 2.10
C THR A 14 -1.98 10.69 3.53
N LEU A 15 -3.01 10.94 4.34
CA LEU A 15 -3.11 10.42 5.70
C LEU A 15 -3.08 8.88 5.72
N PHE A 16 -3.91 8.23 4.89
CA PHE A 16 -3.92 6.77 4.79
C PHE A 16 -2.58 6.23 4.32
N LEU A 17 -1.96 6.87 3.32
CA LEU A 17 -0.65 6.46 2.84
C LEU A 17 0.41 6.51 3.95
N LEU A 18 0.44 7.60 4.74
CA LEU A 18 1.38 7.73 5.86
C LEU A 18 1.16 6.65 6.93
N VAL A 19 -0.10 6.38 7.29
CA VAL A 19 -0.46 5.35 8.26
C VAL A 19 -0.03 3.97 7.79
N VAL A 20 -0.33 3.64 6.53
CA VAL A 20 0.09 2.36 5.94
C VAL A 20 1.61 2.23 5.93
N ILE A 21 2.34 3.25 5.50
CA ILE A 21 3.82 3.23 5.49
C ILE A 21 4.38 3.01 6.89
N ALA A 22 3.79 3.67 7.90
CA ALA A 22 4.23 3.52 9.29
C ALA A 22 3.97 2.09 9.80
N VAL A 23 2.76 1.57 9.60
CA VAL A 23 2.36 0.23 10.03
C VAL A 23 3.19 -0.85 9.33
N GLU A 24 3.25 -0.82 8.00
CA GLU A 24 4.03 -1.80 7.23
C GLU A 24 5.52 -1.69 7.53
N GLY A 25 6.05 -0.48 7.71
CA GLY A 25 7.44 -0.28 8.08
C GLY A 25 7.82 -0.97 9.39
N ILE A 26 6.93 -0.95 10.39
CA ILE A 26 7.14 -1.67 11.66
C ILE A 26 7.06 -3.20 11.44
N VAL A 27 6.06 -3.67 10.70
CA VAL A 27 5.87 -5.11 10.44
C VAL A 27 7.03 -5.69 9.62
N LEU A 28 7.45 -5.01 8.56
CA LEU A 28 8.61 -5.40 7.75
C LEU A 28 9.90 -5.39 8.56
N GLN A 29 10.08 -4.43 9.48
CA GLN A 29 11.27 -4.36 10.32
C GLN A 29 11.36 -5.62 11.19
N ARG A 30 10.25 -5.99 11.84
CA ARG A 30 10.17 -7.16 12.72
C ARG A 30 10.23 -8.47 11.94
N GLY A 31 9.50 -8.57 10.84
CA GLY A 31 9.36 -9.80 10.06
C GLY A 31 10.58 -10.12 9.18
N LEU A 32 11.26 -9.11 8.65
CA LEU A 32 12.43 -9.27 7.77
C LEU A 32 13.75 -8.94 8.46
N LYS A 33 13.73 -8.59 9.75
CA LYS A 33 14.91 -8.22 10.57
C LYS A 33 15.76 -7.12 9.93
N LEU A 34 15.10 -6.14 9.30
CA LEU A 34 15.75 -5.03 8.61
C LEU A 34 16.10 -3.91 9.60
N ASN A 35 17.04 -3.05 9.23
CA ASN A 35 17.27 -1.81 9.96
C ASN A 35 16.05 -0.88 9.79
N ARG A 36 15.73 -0.08 10.83
CA ARG A 36 14.54 0.80 10.86
C ARG A 36 14.46 1.72 9.64
N LYS A 37 15.59 2.33 9.26
CA LYS A 37 15.67 3.22 8.08
C LYS A 37 15.31 2.47 6.80
N THR A 38 15.92 1.31 6.57
CA THR A 38 15.69 0.50 5.37
C THR A 38 14.24 0.00 5.31
N SER A 39 13.70 -0.44 6.43
CA SER A 39 12.31 -0.90 6.50
C SER A 39 11.32 0.20 6.12
N MET A 40 11.49 1.39 6.68
CA MET A 40 10.65 2.56 6.35
C MET A 40 10.79 2.99 4.89
N GLN A 41 12.02 2.98 4.34
CA GLN A 41 12.23 3.31 2.93
C GLN A 41 11.59 2.29 1.99
N GLN A 42 11.68 0.99 2.30
CA GLN A 42 11.03 -0.06 1.52
C GLN A 42 9.50 0.02 1.61
N ALA A 43 8.95 0.19 2.82
CA ALA A 43 7.52 0.39 3.02
C ALA A 43 7.00 1.61 2.24
N ALA A 44 7.70 2.75 2.32
CA ALA A 44 7.35 3.96 1.58
C ALA A 44 7.34 3.72 0.07
N SER A 45 8.42 3.15 -0.47
CA SER A 45 8.57 2.92 -1.91
C SER A 45 7.49 1.99 -2.45
N ILE A 46 7.21 0.90 -1.73
CA ILE A 46 6.24 -0.11 -2.17
C ILE A 46 4.80 0.42 -2.06
N ASN A 47 4.46 1.16 -1.00
CA ASN A 47 3.12 1.73 -0.87
C ASN A 47 2.88 2.89 -1.82
N LEU A 48 3.89 3.70 -2.12
CA LEU A 48 3.80 4.72 -3.16
C LEU A 48 3.60 4.08 -4.54
N LEU A 49 4.39 3.05 -4.87
CA LEU A 49 4.23 2.28 -6.10
C LEU A 49 2.83 1.66 -6.20
N SER A 50 2.37 1.00 -5.14
CA SER A 50 1.03 0.40 -5.09
C SER A 50 -0.07 1.45 -5.26
N THR A 51 0.12 2.66 -4.72
CA THR A 51 -0.82 3.78 -4.88
C THR A 51 -0.87 4.26 -6.32
N ILE A 52 0.29 4.44 -6.96
CA ILE A 52 0.38 4.85 -8.37
C ILE A 52 -0.28 3.80 -9.27
N VAL A 53 0.02 2.52 -9.07
CA VAL A 53 -0.58 1.42 -9.83
C VAL A 53 -2.10 1.36 -9.58
N GLY A 54 -2.55 1.57 -8.34
CA GLY A 54 -3.96 1.62 -7.99
C GLY A 54 -4.70 2.73 -8.73
N TRP A 55 -4.15 3.95 -8.75
CA TRP A 55 -4.72 5.07 -9.51
C TRP A 55 -4.72 4.81 -11.01
N TRP A 56 -3.65 4.25 -11.55
CA TRP A 56 -3.58 3.91 -12.97
C TRP A 56 -4.64 2.85 -13.34
N CYS A 57 -4.78 1.81 -12.52
CA CYS A 57 -5.82 0.80 -12.69
C CYS A 57 -7.22 1.41 -12.60
N PHE A 58 -7.46 2.29 -11.62
CA PHE A 58 -8.72 3.00 -11.47
C PHE A 58 -9.09 3.79 -12.74
N PHE A 59 -8.18 4.61 -13.26
CA PHE A 59 -8.44 5.39 -14.48
C PHE A 59 -8.62 4.49 -15.72
N ALA A 60 -7.84 3.40 -15.84
CA ALA A 60 -7.98 2.47 -16.96
C ALA A 60 -9.30 1.68 -16.94
N LEU A 61 -9.82 1.37 -15.76
CA LEU A 61 -11.09 0.67 -15.59
C LEU A 61 -12.29 1.62 -15.61
N HIS A 62 -12.10 2.89 -15.23
CA HIS A 62 -13.17 3.88 -15.18
C HIS A 62 -13.91 4.00 -16.52
N ASP A 63 -13.15 4.06 -17.63
CA ASP A 63 -13.70 4.18 -18.99
C ASP A 63 -14.47 2.93 -19.45
N GLN A 64 -14.28 1.79 -18.79
CA GLN A 64 -14.94 0.53 -19.11
C GLN A 64 -16.21 0.28 -18.27
N LEU A 65 -16.47 1.13 -17.26
CA LEU A 65 -17.64 0.98 -16.39
C LEU A 65 -18.91 1.52 -17.04
N PRO A 66 -20.09 0.93 -16.75
CA PRO A 66 -21.37 1.49 -17.16
C PRO A 66 -21.55 2.92 -16.62
N THR A 67 -22.22 3.77 -17.40
CA THR A 67 -22.35 5.22 -17.11
C THR A 67 -22.95 5.52 -15.73
N GLU A 68 -23.84 4.64 -15.23
CA GLU A 68 -24.43 4.73 -13.90
C GLU A 68 -23.39 4.63 -12.77
N PHE A 69 -22.40 3.73 -12.93
CA PHE A 69 -21.33 3.54 -11.94
C PHE A 69 -20.24 4.61 -12.05
N GLN A 70 -19.99 5.15 -13.24
CA GLN A 70 -19.01 6.22 -13.44
C GLN A 70 -19.37 7.46 -12.61
N GLY A 71 -20.63 7.89 -12.68
CA GLY A 71 -21.15 9.02 -11.90
C GLY A 71 -21.10 8.78 -10.39
N GLN A 72 -21.49 7.58 -9.94
CA GLN A 72 -21.44 7.22 -8.52
C GLN A 72 -20.02 7.16 -7.97
N MET A 73 -19.06 6.62 -8.71
CA MET A 73 -17.66 6.55 -8.26
C MET A 73 -17.02 7.93 -8.16
N ILE A 74 -17.24 8.81 -9.14
CA ILE A 74 -16.73 10.18 -9.09
C ILE A 74 -17.37 10.92 -7.92
N SER A 75 -18.69 10.83 -7.75
CA SER A 75 -19.38 11.46 -6.63
C SER A 75 -18.85 10.98 -5.27
N TYR A 76 -18.63 9.67 -5.12
CA TYR A 76 -18.09 9.14 -3.87
C TYR A 76 -16.64 9.56 -3.61
N ILE A 77 -15.76 9.46 -4.62
CA ILE A 77 -14.32 9.76 -4.46
C ILE A 77 -14.09 11.25 -4.18
N PHE A 78 -14.87 12.14 -4.82
CA PHE A 78 -14.67 13.58 -4.74
C PHE A 78 -15.52 14.27 -3.66
N PHE A 79 -16.73 13.76 -3.38
CA PHE A 79 -17.69 14.41 -2.49
C PHE A 79 -18.07 13.57 -1.28
N ASP A 80 -17.52 12.36 -1.12
CA ASP A 80 -17.82 11.47 0.01
C ASP A 80 -19.32 11.14 0.17
N HIS A 81 -20.08 11.25 -0.94
CA HIS A 81 -21.52 11.08 -0.98
C HIS A 81 -21.88 10.01 -2.02
N PHE A 82 -22.78 9.11 -1.65
CA PHE A 82 -23.43 8.19 -2.57
C PHE A 82 -24.76 8.80 -3.04
N SER A 83 -24.94 8.90 -4.36
CA SER A 83 -26.22 9.28 -4.96
C SER A 83 -27.36 8.38 -4.44
N GLU A 84 -28.58 8.92 -4.35
CA GLU A 84 -29.72 8.24 -3.72
C GLU A 84 -30.14 6.95 -4.43
N ASP A 85 -29.87 6.82 -5.74
CA ASP A 85 -30.12 5.62 -6.54
C ASP A 85 -29.08 4.52 -6.31
N LYS A 86 -29.14 3.88 -5.14
CA LYS A 86 -28.27 2.73 -4.83
C LYS A 86 -28.88 1.44 -5.37
N PRO A 87 -28.15 0.63 -6.17
CA PRO A 87 -28.65 -0.67 -6.58
C PRO A 87 -28.80 -1.62 -5.37
N ASP A 88 -29.75 -2.55 -5.42
CA ASP A 88 -30.07 -3.47 -4.31
C ASP A 88 -28.85 -4.26 -3.77
N ASN A 89 -27.84 -4.48 -4.61
CA ASN A 89 -26.62 -5.22 -4.27
C ASN A 89 -25.42 -4.32 -3.91
N PHE A 90 -25.63 -3.03 -3.64
CA PHE A 90 -24.56 -2.04 -3.48
C PHE A 90 -23.53 -2.40 -2.39
N TYR A 91 -23.99 -2.76 -1.20
CA TYR A 91 -23.09 -3.12 -0.09
C TYR A 91 -22.30 -4.42 -0.36
N ALA A 92 -22.91 -5.38 -1.06
CA ALA A 92 -22.23 -6.61 -1.47
C ALA A 92 -21.12 -6.30 -2.48
N LEU A 93 -21.38 -5.42 -3.46
CA LEU A 93 -20.37 -4.97 -4.42
C LEU A 93 -19.21 -4.24 -3.74
N ILE A 94 -19.50 -3.37 -2.76
CA ILE A 94 -18.45 -2.73 -1.94
C ILE A 94 -17.62 -3.79 -1.21
N ALA A 95 -18.25 -4.73 -0.51
CA ALA A 95 -17.53 -5.77 0.22
C ALA A 95 -16.61 -6.59 -0.69
N ILE A 96 -17.12 -7.01 -1.86
CA ILE A 96 -16.33 -7.73 -2.87
C ILE A 96 -15.16 -6.86 -3.36
N SER A 97 -15.40 -5.57 -3.63
CA SER A 97 -14.36 -4.65 -4.08
C SER A 97 -13.24 -4.48 -3.04
N VAL A 98 -13.57 -4.34 -1.75
CA VAL A 98 -12.59 -4.21 -0.67
C VAL A 98 -11.72 -5.47 -0.58
N ILE A 99 -12.33 -6.65 -0.69
CA ILE A 99 -11.61 -7.93 -0.69
C ILE A 99 -10.71 -8.03 -1.93
N ALA A 100 -11.21 -7.69 -3.11
CA ALA A 100 -10.42 -7.71 -4.34
C ALA A 100 -9.23 -6.76 -4.28
N ILE A 101 -9.45 -5.51 -3.85
CA ILE A 101 -8.41 -4.48 -3.71
C ILE A 101 -7.36 -4.92 -2.68
N PHE A 102 -7.76 -5.58 -1.59
CA PHE A 102 -6.84 -6.16 -0.61
C PHE A 102 -5.87 -7.17 -1.25
N PHE A 103 -6.38 -8.13 -2.01
CA PHE A 103 -5.54 -9.16 -2.65
C PHE A 103 -4.70 -8.60 -3.79
N ILE A 104 -5.25 -7.72 -4.62
CA ILE A 104 -4.51 -7.04 -5.70
C ILE A 104 -3.35 -6.24 -5.10
N SER A 105 -3.61 -5.47 -4.04
CA SER A 105 -2.58 -4.72 -3.33
C SER A 105 -1.50 -5.64 -2.77
N PHE A 106 -1.89 -6.77 -2.15
CA PHE A 106 -0.94 -7.75 -1.65
C PHE A 106 0.00 -8.28 -2.75
N ILE A 107 -0.56 -8.63 -3.92
CA ILE A 107 0.21 -9.12 -5.07
C ILE A 107 1.18 -8.04 -5.57
N ILE A 108 0.71 -6.80 -5.75
CA ILE A 108 1.54 -5.67 -6.19
C ILE A 108 2.67 -5.43 -5.20
N LYS A 109 2.40 -5.45 -3.90
CA LYS A 109 3.40 -5.24 -2.85
C LYS A 109 4.44 -6.35 -2.83
N LEU A 110 4.02 -7.59 -2.99
CA LEU A 110 4.93 -8.74 -3.03
C LEU A 110 5.85 -8.68 -4.26
N ALA A 111 5.30 -8.33 -5.43
CA ALA A 111 6.07 -8.13 -6.66
C ALA A 111 7.03 -6.93 -6.54
N GLY A 112 6.53 -5.80 -6.00
CA GLY A 112 7.31 -4.59 -5.78
C GLY A 112 8.50 -4.80 -4.85
N LEU A 113 8.32 -5.56 -3.75
CA LEU A 113 9.41 -5.90 -2.84
C LEU A 113 10.48 -6.78 -3.51
N ARG A 114 10.07 -7.70 -4.39
CA ARG A 114 11.03 -8.52 -5.17
C ARG A 114 11.82 -7.66 -6.14
N LEU A 115 11.13 -6.83 -6.93
CA LEU A 115 11.76 -5.91 -7.89
C LEU A 115 12.74 -4.98 -7.18
N LEU A 116 12.34 -4.36 -6.07
CA LEU A 116 13.20 -3.45 -5.31
C LEU A 116 14.49 -4.11 -4.83
N LYS A 117 14.45 -5.40 -4.47
CA LYS A 117 15.66 -6.15 -4.10
C LYS A 117 16.56 -6.39 -5.29
N ILE A 118 16.01 -6.79 -6.44
CA ILE A 118 16.78 -7.00 -7.66
C ILE A 118 17.47 -5.69 -8.09
N PHE A 119 16.75 -4.56 -8.04
CA PHE A 119 17.33 -3.25 -8.34
C PHE A 119 18.43 -2.85 -7.36
N LEU A 120 18.26 -3.14 -6.06
CA LEU A 120 19.27 -2.83 -5.05
C LEU A 120 20.54 -3.68 -5.22
N GLU A 121 20.38 -4.98 -5.49
CA GLU A 121 21.49 -5.91 -5.75
C GLU A 121 22.27 -5.47 -7.01
N LEU A 122 21.55 -5.10 -8.08
CA LEU A 122 22.16 -4.62 -9.32
C LEU A 122 22.90 -3.27 -9.16
N ALA A 123 22.38 -2.39 -8.30
CA ALA A 123 23.02 -1.11 -7.99
C ALA A 123 24.30 -1.30 -7.16
N GLU A 124 24.34 -2.28 -6.25
CA GLU A 124 25.52 -2.60 -5.45
C GLU A 124 26.63 -3.24 -6.30
N ASP A 125 26.31 -4.17 -7.19
CA ASP A 125 27.28 -4.80 -8.10
C ASP A 125 27.96 -3.78 -9.04
N LYS A 126 27.26 -2.71 -9.42
CA LYS A 126 27.85 -1.61 -10.20
C LYS A 126 28.75 -0.68 -9.37
N ALA A 127 28.55 -0.61 -8.06
CA ALA A 127 29.33 0.26 -7.17
C ALA A 127 30.62 -0.42 -6.68
N THR A 128 30.67 -1.75 -6.61
CA THR A 128 31.83 -2.53 -6.16
C THR A 128 32.85 -2.84 -7.26
N GLY A 129 32.54 -2.60 -8.54
CA GLY A 129 33.49 -2.71 -9.66
C GLY A 129 34.72 -1.78 -9.64
N SER A 130 34.97 -1.06 -8.54
CA SER A 130 36.06 -0.10 -8.38
C SER A 130 36.82 -0.18 -7.04
N LYS A 131 36.55 -1.15 -6.14
CA LYS A 131 37.26 -1.21 -4.84
C LYS A 131 38.05 -2.52 -4.66
N SER A 132 39.34 -2.34 -4.40
CA SER A 132 40.35 -3.36 -4.16
C SER A 132 39.99 -4.32 -3.02
N ALA A 133 40.43 -5.57 -3.17
CA ALA A 133 39.98 -6.79 -2.52
C ALA A 133 40.28 -6.96 -1.02
N SER A 134 40.68 -5.93 -0.25
CA SER A 134 41.05 -6.12 1.17
C SER A 134 40.04 -5.62 2.21
N ASP A 135 39.07 -4.77 1.84
CA ASP A 135 38.09 -4.22 2.79
C ASP A 135 36.69 -4.86 2.70
N GLU A 136 36.46 -5.72 1.71
CA GLU A 136 35.14 -6.30 1.41
C GLU A 136 34.72 -7.43 2.37
N GLU A 137 35.65 -8.19 2.96
CA GLU A 137 35.28 -9.33 3.82
C GLU A 137 34.59 -8.93 5.14
N LYS A 138 34.90 -7.74 5.67
CA LYS A 138 34.33 -7.29 6.96
C LYS A 138 32.96 -6.62 6.83
N SER A 139 32.67 -6.03 5.66
CA SER A 139 31.37 -5.41 5.34
C SER A 139 30.34 -6.43 4.85
N LEU A 140 30.80 -7.40 4.03
CA LEU A 140 29.92 -8.40 3.44
C LEU A 140 29.44 -9.46 4.44
N SER A 141 30.22 -9.74 5.49
CA SER A 141 29.86 -10.72 6.53
C SER A 141 28.76 -10.22 7.48
N PHE A 142 28.74 -8.93 7.80
CA PHE A 142 27.69 -8.34 8.65
C PHE A 142 26.33 -8.24 7.94
N ARG A 143 26.32 -8.14 6.60
CA ARG A 143 25.08 -8.01 5.80
C ARG A 143 24.58 -9.35 5.22
N ARG A 144 25.46 -10.34 5.04
CA ARG A 144 25.07 -11.70 4.58
C ARG A 144 24.40 -12.55 5.66
N SER A 145 24.59 -12.27 6.95
CA SER A 145 24.03 -13.10 8.03
C SER A 145 22.51 -12.94 8.21
N GLY A 146 21.88 -11.87 7.69
CA GLY A 146 20.44 -11.66 7.76
C GLY A 146 19.63 -12.21 6.56
N GLN A 147 20.30 -12.66 5.48
CA GLN A 147 19.65 -12.78 4.17
C GLN A 147 19.78 -14.15 3.48
N ARG A 148 20.31 -15.19 4.13
CA ARG A 148 20.44 -16.52 3.52
C ARG A 148 19.71 -17.61 4.30
N GLY A 149 18.71 -18.20 3.63
CA GLY A 149 18.09 -19.47 4.00
C GLY A 149 16.58 -19.36 4.25
N SER A 150 15.76 -19.97 3.39
CA SER A 150 14.31 -20.20 3.59
C SER A 150 13.34 -19.01 3.41
N GLY A 151 13.80 -17.86 2.90
CA GLY A 151 13.08 -16.59 3.04
C GLY A 151 11.87 -16.32 2.14
N GLY A 152 11.55 -17.13 1.12
CA GLY A 152 10.48 -16.80 0.15
C GLY A 152 9.07 -16.85 0.73
N GLU A 153 8.73 -17.96 1.39
CA GLU A 153 7.43 -18.21 2.02
C GLU A 153 7.23 -17.31 3.25
N ASN A 154 8.28 -17.17 4.06
CA ASN A 154 8.27 -16.30 5.23
C ASN A 154 8.12 -14.81 4.84
N ARG A 155 8.67 -14.39 3.69
CA ARG A 155 8.46 -13.03 3.16
C ARG A 155 7.03 -12.80 2.70
N ALA A 156 6.44 -13.74 1.96
CA ALA A 156 5.05 -13.63 1.52
C ALA A 156 4.12 -13.51 2.73
N MET A 157 4.35 -14.32 3.77
CA MET A 157 3.62 -14.24 5.03
C MET A 157 3.79 -12.89 5.73
N VAL A 158 5.02 -12.36 5.82
CA VAL A 158 5.28 -11.04 6.43
C VAL A 158 4.60 -9.91 5.65
N VAL A 159 4.63 -9.94 4.31
CA VAL A 159 3.93 -8.94 3.48
C VAL A 159 2.42 -9.07 3.63
N LEU A 160 1.90 -10.30 3.75
CA LEU A 160 0.47 -10.52 3.97
C LEU A 160 0.03 -9.97 5.33
N ILE A 161 0.79 -10.24 6.39
CA ILE A 161 0.54 -9.69 7.74
C ILE A 161 0.62 -8.17 7.72
N ALA A 162 1.61 -7.59 7.03
CA ALA A 162 1.74 -6.14 6.90
C ALA A 162 0.52 -5.53 6.20
N ASN A 163 0.06 -6.15 5.11
CA ASN A 163 -1.11 -5.71 4.37
C ASN A 163 -2.38 -5.84 5.22
N SER A 164 -2.59 -6.97 5.90
CA SER A 164 -3.72 -7.17 6.83
C SER A 164 -3.74 -6.12 7.93
N CYS A 165 -2.61 -5.89 8.60
CA CYS A 165 -2.52 -4.90 9.68
C CYS A 165 -2.83 -3.48 9.18
N SER A 166 -2.34 -3.13 7.98
CA SER A 166 -2.58 -1.82 7.38
C SER A 166 -4.04 -1.62 6.98
N TYR A 167 -4.69 -2.63 6.41
CA TYR A 167 -6.12 -2.57 6.09
C TYR A 167 -6.97 -2.51 7.36
N SER A 168 -6.61 -3.24 8.43
CA SER A 168 -7.26 -3.09 9.73
C SER A 168 -7.11 -1.67 10.29
N ALA A 169 -5.93 -1.06 10.16
CA ALA A 169 -5.71 0.32 10.59
C ALA A 169 -6.55 1.33 9.79
N ILE A 170 -6.63 1.17 8.46
CA ILE A 170 -7.50 2.01 7.61
C ILE A 170 -8.97 1.84 8.01
N LEU A 171 -9.44 0.59 8.19
CA LEU A 171 -10.82 0.32 8.60
C LEU A 171 -11.14 0.95 9.96
N LEU A 172 -10.20 0.90 10.91
CA LEU A 172 -10.36 1.56 12.21
C LEU A 172 -10.48 3.08 12.05
N LEU A 173 -9.66 3.70 11.19
CA LEU A 173 -9.75 5.14 10.92
C LEU A 173 -11.06 5.52 10.26
N LEU A 174 -11.53 4.71 9.30
CA LEU A 174 -12.83 4.89 8.66
C LEU A 174 -13.98 4.74 9.66
N PHE A 175 -13.89 3.78 10.56
CA PHE A 175 -14.88 3.58 11.63
C PHE A 175 -14.90 4.75 12.63
N LEU A 176 -13.74 5.23 13.06
CA LEU A 176 -13.63 6.42 13.92
C LEU A 176 -14.20 7.67 13.24
N ARG A 177 -13.92 7.85 11.94
CA ARG A 177 -14.53 8.91 11.14
C ARG A 177 -16.05 8.76 11.07
N PHE A 178 -16.55 7.55 10.85
CA PHE A 178 -17.98 7.27 10.82
C PHE A 178 -18.67 7.65 12.14
N LEU A 179 -18.08 7.30 13.29
CA LEU A 179 -18.60 7.69 14.61
C LEU A 179 -18.54 9.20 14.86
N TYR A 180 -17.51 9.88 14.35
CA TYR A 180 -17.40 11.33 14.48
C TYR A 180 -18.48 12.07 13.65
N VAL A 181 -18.76 11.59 12.44
CA VAL A 181 -19.76 12.20 11.54
C VAL A 181 -21.19 11.82 11.94
N ASN A 182 -21.39 10.59 12.40
CA ASN A 182 -22.68 10.08 12.90
C ASN A 182 -22.54 9.80 14.39
N PRO A 183 -22.52 10.84 15.26
CA PRO A 183 -22.47 10.62 16.69
C PRO A 183 -23.67 9.78 17.08
N ILE A 184 -23.42 8.67 17.77
CA ILE A 184 -24.46 7.84 18.36
C ILE A 184 -25.10 8.71 19.45
N SER A 185 -26.15 9.45 19.10
CA SER A 185 -27.00 10.14 20.06
C SER A 185 -27.65 9.08 20.94
N GLY A 186 -27.15 8.96 22.17
CA GLY A 186 -27.79 8.22 23.24
C GLY A 186 -29.02 8.94 23.78
#